data_AF-A0A1A9AHE1-F1
#
_entry.id   AF-A0A1A9AHE1-F1
#
_cell.length_a   1.000
_cell.length_b   1.000
_cell.length_c   1.000
_cell.angle_alpha   90.00
_cell.angle_beta   90.00
_cell.angle_gamma   90.00
#
_symmetry.space_group_name_H-M   'P 1'
#
loop_
_entity.id
_entity.type
_entity.pdbx_description
1 polymer ?
#
loop_
_entity_poly.entity_id
_entity_poly.type
_entity_poly.pdbx_seq_one_letter_code
_entity_poly.pdbx_strand_id
1 'polypeptide(L)'
;MEIGKYNCNDIHRASKKNTVNIFLPYKTPILHGAIKIIKDFTDDKDDGVDYINLCKEIYKYVNVQKECINPDLRRTKDKLFKREWKEIISGLRQTLRSKGISKICYWEGDTREDEKRYVLEINDKFRKFCMEKKQKETTFTLYFKECMEYLEWVEGKKKVFQSLDPGYMYIKSFKEYFNIRYNCNYPWLLNTAPDVSCSKLTKVKAREKVIPGKKVDDMQKASHRKKNSYIL
;
A
#
# COMPACT_ATOMS: atom_id res chain seq x y z
N MET A 1 -13.10 -4.99 -11.40
CA MET A 1 -13.28 -3.53 -11.59
C MET A 1 -14.77 -3.32 -11.84
N GLU A 2 -15.52 -2.90 -10.82
CA GLU A 2 -16.99 -2.89 -10.89
C GLU A 2 -17.53 -1.66 -11.65
N ILE A 3 -18.45 -1.94 -12.57
CA ILE A 3 -19.33 -0.95 -13.20
C ILE A 3 -20.33 -0.53 -12.11
N GLY A 4 -20.33 0.75 -11.70
CA GLY A 4 -21.34 1.30 -10.76
C GLY A 4 -20.82 2.06 -9.53
N LYS A 5 -19.51 2.15 -9.27
CA LYS A 5 -18.98 2.80 -8.04
C LYS A 5 -19.29 4.31 -7.94
N TYR A 6 -19.44 5.00 -9.08
CA TYR A 6 -19.69 6.45 -9.12
C TYR A 6 -21.01 6.74 -9.85
N ASN A 7 -22.03 7.15 -9.09
CA ASN A 7 -23.32 7.57 -9.63
C ASN A 7 -23.49 9.09 -9.49
N CYS A 8 -24.52 9.62 -10.15
CA CYS A 8 -24.83 11.05 -10.11
C CYS A 8 -25.77 11.45 -8.97
N ASN A 9 -26.12 10.54 -8.05
CA ASN A 9 -27.19 10.77 -7.08
C ASN A 9 -26.90 11.96 -6.16
N ASP A 10 -25.66 12.06 -5.66
CA ASP A 10 -25.27 13.16 -4.78
C ASP A 10 -25.18 14.50 -5.54
N ILE A 11 -24.78 14.46 -6.81
CA ILE A 11 -24.78 15.62 -7.71
C ILE A 11 -26.20 16.11 -7.99
N HIS A 12 -27.11 15.20 -8.34
CA HIS A 12 -28.52 15.50 -8.59
C HIS A 12 -29.26 15.94 -7.33
N ARG A 13 -28.90 15.40 -6.16
CA ARG A 13 -29.45 15.88 -4.88
C ARG A 13 -28.98 17.30 -4.60
N ALA A 14 -27.69 17.57 -4.78
CA ALA A 14 -27.12 18.89 -4.55
C ALA A 14 -27.64 19.94 -5.52
N SER A 15 -27.91 19.59 -6.78
CA SER A 15 -28.42 20.53 -7.80
C SER A 15 -29.79 21.13 -7.49
N LYS A 16 -30.55 20.54 -6.55
CA LYS A 16 -31.84 21.08 -6.10
C LYS A 16 -31.69 22.29 -5.17
N LYS A 17 -30.47 22.58 -4.67
CA LYS A 17 -30.22 23.73 -3.79
C LYS A 17 -30.18 25.02 -4.61
N ASN A 18 -31.05 25.96 -4.27
CA ASN A 18 -31.03 27.29 -4.85
C ASN A 18 -29.88 28.11 -4.26
N THR A 19 -29.00 28.62 -5.10
CA THR A 19 -27.81 29.39 -4.69
C THR A 19 -27.56 30.50 -5.71
N VAL A 20 -26.94 31.61 -5.28
CA VAL A 20 -26.60 32.74 -6.17
C VAL A 20 -25.69 32.28 -7.32
N ASN A 21 -24.80 31.34 -7.06
CA ASN A 21 -24.01 30.64 -8.07
C ASN A 21 -24.49 29.19 -8.21
N ILE A 22 -25.20 28.90 -9.30
CA ILE A 22 -25.76 27.59 -9.65
C ILE A 22 -24.75 26.44 -9.70
N PHE A 23 -23.44 26.72 -9.75
CA PHE A 23 -22.38 25.71 -9.74
C PHE A 23 -21.86 25.36 -8.35
N LEU A 24 -22.09 26.24 -7.37
CA LEU A 24 -21.65 26.05 -5.98
C LEU A 24 -22.15 24.74 -5.37
N PRO A 25 -23.40 24.28 -5.62
CA PRO A 25 -23.88 23.03 -5.05
C PRO A 25 -23.09 21.79 -5.50
N TYR A 26 -22.43 21.83 -6.65
CA TYR A 26 -21.65 20.70 -7.16
C TYR A 26 -20.27 20.56 -6.52
N LYS A 27 -19.69 21.65 -5.99
CA LYS A 27 -18.32 21.64 -5.46
C LYS A 27 -18.18 20.67 -4.29
N THR A 28 -19.02 20.81 -3.26
CA THR A 28 -18.95 20.00 -2.05
C THR A 28 -19.08 18.49 -2.30
N PRO A 29 -20.10 17.97 -3.01
CA PRO A 29 -20.23 16.53 -3.24
C PRO A 29 -19.05 15.95 -4.04
N ILE A 30 -18.50 16.71 -5.00
CA ILE A 30 -17.31 16.28 -5.76
C ILE A 30 -16.09 16.14 -4.84
N LEU A 31 -15.84 17.14 -3.99
CA LEU A 31 -14.72 17.09 -3.05
C LEU A 31 -14.88 15.97 -2.01
N HIS A 32 -16.09 15.78 -1.49
CA HIS A 32 -16.38 14.70 -0.55
C HIS A 32 -16.16 13.31 -1.17
N GLY A 33 -16.62 13.07 -2.40
CA GLY A 33 -16.38 11.78 -3.04
C GLY A 33 -14.91 11.52 -3.33
N ALA A 34 -14.14 12.53 -3.73
CA ALA A 34 -12.70 12.40 -3.88
C ALA A 34 -11.99 12.06 -2.55
N ILE A 35 -12.38 12.71 -1.44
CA ILE A 35 -11.87 12.38 -0.10
C ILE A 35 -12.19 10.93 0.27
N LYS A 36 -13.39 10.45 -0.03
CA LYS A 36 -13.78 9.05 0.22
C LYS A 36 -12.91 8.07 -0.57
N ILE A 37 -12.67 8.35 -1.85
CA ILE A 37 -11.78 7.51 -2.68
C ILE A 37 -10.37 7.45 -2.08
N ILE A 38 -9.81 8.59 -1.69
CA ILE A 38 -8.49 8.62 -1.05
C ILE A 38 -8.50 7.75 0.20
N LYS A 39 -9.51 7.93 1.05
CA LYS A 39 -9.69 7.15 2.28
C LYS A 39 -9.76 5.64 2.00
N ASP A 40 -10.56 5.19 1.04
CA ASP A 40 -10.66 3.77 0.65
C ASP A 40 -9.30 3.15 0.25
N PHE A 41 -8.43 3.96 -0.38
CA PHE A 41 -7.10 3.55 -0.80
C PHE A 41 -6.04 3.68 0.28
N THR A 42 -6.17 4.62 1.23
CA THR A 42 -5.17 4.87 2.27
C THR A 42 -5.45 4.13 3.57
N ASP A 43 -6.70 3.77 3.85
CA ASP A 43 -7.08 3.08 5.08
C ASP A 43 -6.66 1.60 5.01
N ASP A 44 -6.10 1.12 6.13
CA ASP A 44 -5.72 -0.27 6.42
C ASP A 44 -4.91 -0.97 5.31
N LYS A 45 -3.78 -0.37 4.92
CA LYS A 45 -2.87 -0.93 3.92
C LYS A 45 -1.56 -1.43 4.50
N ASP A 46 -1.61 -2.64 5.06
CA ASP A 46 -0.40 -3.39 5.43
C ASP A 46 0.53 -3.61 4.21
N ASP A 47 -0.05 -3.67 3.01
CA ASP A 47 0.69 -3.83 1.75
C ASP A 47 1.00 -2.49 1.06
N GLY A 48 0.81 -1.36 1.72
CA GLY A 48 1.02 -0.03 1.15
C GLY A 48 -0.07 0.40 0.16
N VAL A 49 -0.11 1.69 -0.15
CA VAL A 49 -1.13 2.30 -1.01
C VAL A 49 -0.82 2.02 -2.49
N ASP A 50 -1.83 1.58 -3.23
CA ASP A 50 -1.75 1.46 -4.69
C ASP A 50 -1.97 2.83 -5.33
N TYR A 51 -0.91 3.65 -5.37
CA TYR A 51 -1.00 5.03 -5.86
C TYR A 51 -1.36 5.11 -7.35
N ILE A 52 -0.96 4.14 -8.17
CA ILE A 52 -1.35 4.09 -9.60
C ILE A 52 -2.87 4.00 -9.71
N ASN A 53 -3.49 3.04 -9.01
CA ASN A 53 -4.93 2.87 -9.07
C ASN A 53 -5.67 4.00 -8.34
N LEU A 54 -5.10 4.56 -7.27
CA LEU A 54 -5.65 5.75 -6.62
C LEU A 54 -5.74 6.94 -7.59
N CYS A 55 -4.64 7.29 -8.27
CA CYS A 55 -4.64 8.41 -9.21
C CYS A 55 -5.63 8.18 -10.36
N LYS A 56 -5.69 6.96 -10.91
CA LYS A 56 -6.65 6.58 -11.96
C LYS A 56 -8.09 6.70 -11.49
N GLU A 57 -8.41 6.22 -10.28
CA GLU A 57 -9.76 6.24 -9.75
C GLU A 57 -10.24 7.66 -9.43
N ILE A 58 -9.38 8.53 -8.89
CA ILE A 58 -9.73 9.95 -8.71
C ILE A 58 -9.99 10.61 -10.07
N TYR A 59 -9.12 10.40 -11.07
CA TYR A 59 -9.31 10.97 -12.41
C TYR A 59 -10.62 10.51 -13.06
N LYS A 60 -10.91 9.20 -12.99
CA LYS A 60 -12.16 8.61 -13.48
C LYS A 60 -13.37 9.20 -12.77
N TYR A 61 -13.33 9.27 -11.44
CA TYR A 61 -14.40 9.84 -10.63
C TYR A 61 -14.71 11.28 -11.05
N VAL A 62 -13.69 12.14 -11.13
CA VAL A 62 -13.85 13.56 -11.50
C VAL A 62 -14.49 13.71 -12.87
N ASN A 63 -14.10 12.90 -13.85
CA ASN A 63 -14.69 12.93 -15.18
C ASN A 63 -16.16 12.49 -15.17
N VAL A 64 -16.50 11.42 -14.45
CA VAL A 64 -17.90 11.01 -14.28
C VAL A 64 -18.72 12.11 -13.61
N GLN A 65 -18.20 12.74 -12.55
CA GLN A 65 -18.93 13.82 -11.88
C GLN A 65 -19.12 15.06 -12.78
N LYS A 66 -18.16 15.34 -13.66
CA LYS A 66 -18.29 16.40 -14.67
C LYS A 66 -19.48 16.17 -15.60
N GLU A 67 -19.72 14.92 -15.97
CA GLU A 67 -20.85 14.51 -16.82
C GLU A 67 -22.20 14.54 -16.10
N CYS A 68 -22.19 14.34 -14.78
CA CYS A 68 -23.38 14.44 -13.94
C CYS A 68 -23.92 15.88 -13.77
N ILE A 69 -23.12 16.90 -14.07
CA ILE A 69 -23.56 18.30 -14.04
C ILE A 69 -24.57 18.53 -15.17
N ASN A 70 -25.65 19.28 -14.88
CA ASN A 70 -26.74 19.53 -15.82
C ASN A 70 -26.20 19.91 -17.22
N PRO A 71 -26.48 19.10 -18.27
CA PRO A 71 -26.00 19.33 -19.63
C PRO A 71 -26.39 20.71 -20.18
N ASP A 72 -27.54 21.25 -19.78
CA ASP A 72 -28.01 22.55 -20.25
C ASP A 72 -27.12 23.68 -19.74
N LEU A 73 -26.55 23.55 -18.54
CA LEU A 73 -25.56 24.52 -18.03
C LEU A 73 -24.27 24.47 -18.84
N ARG A 74 -23.88 23.28 -19.32
CA ARG A 74 -22.70 23.10 -20.17
C ARG A 74 -22.91 23.71 -21.56
N ARG A 75 -24.12 23.60 -22.12
CA ARG A 75 -24.48 24.10 -23.46
C ARG A 75 -24.77 25.60 -23.48
N THR A 76 -25.62 26.08 -22.58
CA THR A 76 -26.13 27.47 -22.59
C THR A 76 -25.19 28.45 -21.88
N LYS A 77 -24.32 27.96 -20.97
CA LYS A 77 -23.42 28.78 -20.16
C LYS A 77 -21.97 28.28 -20.22
N ASP A 78 -21.48 27.86 -21.39
CA ASP A 78 -20.16 27.24 -21.58
C ASP A 78 -18.99 28.01 -20.95
N LYS A 79 -18.90 29.34 -21.16
CA LYS A 79 -17.83 30.18 -20.56
C LYS A 79 -17.88 30.15 -19.03
N LEU A 80 -19.08 30.26 -18.45
CA LEU A 80 -19.29 30.21 -17.01
C LEU A 80 -18.97 28.80 -16.48
N PHE A 81 -19.50 27.75 -17.13
CA PHE A 81 -19.20 26.35 -16.80
C PHE A 81 -17.69 26.11 -16.76
N LYS A 82 -16.95 26.54 -17.78
CA LYS A 82 -15.48 26.38 -17.83
C LYS A 82 -14.78 27.07 -16.67
N ARG A 83 -15.21 28.29 -16.31
CA ARG A 83 -14.66 29.03 -15.17
C ARG A 83 -14.94 28.33 -13.84
N GLU A 84 -16.19 27.98 -13.58
CA GLU A 84 -16.59 27.33 -12.33
C GLU A 84 -16.02 25.91 -12.20
N TRP A 85 -15.89 25.18 -13.31
CA TRP A 85 -15.22 23.88 -13.32
C TRP A 85 -13.74 24.01 -12.97
N LYS A 86 -13.03 25.04 -13.46
CA LYS A 86 -11.66 25.34 -13.02
C LYS A 86 -11.56 25.58 -11.52
N GLU A 87 -12.54 26.28 -10.93
CA GLU A 87 -12.61 26.48 -9.48
C GLU A 87 -12.84 25.18 -8.69
N ILE A 88 -13.68 24.28 -9.21
CA ILE A 88 -13.88 22.94 -8.61
C ILE A 88 -12.58 22.13 -8.67
N ILE A 89 -11.90 22.10 -9.82
CA ILE A 89 -10.61 21.41 -9.99
C ILE A 89 -9.53 22.03 -9.11
N SER A 90 -9.52 23.35 -8.94
CA SER A 90 -8.62 24.04 -8.02
C SER A 90 -8.84 23.60 -6.57
N GLY A 91 -10.10 23.57 -6.12
CA GLY A 91 -10.46 23.04 -4.79
C GLY A 91 -10.07 21.58 -4.60
N LEU A 92 -10.22 20.76 -5.65
CA LEU A 92 -9.79 19.36 -5.63
C LEU A 92 -8.27 19.26 -5.50
N ARG A 93 -7.51 20.00 -6.30
CA ARG A 93 -6.04 20.04 -6.21
C ARG A 93 -5.58 20.44 -4.81
N GLN A 94 -6.21 21.42 -4.18
CA GLN A 94 -5.92 21.81 -2.81
C GLN A 94 -6.23 20.68 -1.81
N THR A 95 -7.34 19.98 -2.00
CA THR A 95 -7.73 18.81 -1.19
C THR A 95 -6.72 17.67 -1.33
N LEU A 96 -6.29 17.38 -2.56
CA LEU A 96 -5.26 16.38 -2.82
C LEU A 96 -3.92 16.77 -2.21
N ARG A 97 -3.57 18.07 -2.25
CA ARG A 97 -2.35 18.58 -1.64
C ARG A 97 -2.35 18.43 -0.12
N SER A 98 -3.46 18.75 0.55
CA SER A 98 -3.56 18.59 2.01
C SER A 98 -3.49 17.13 2.46
N LYS A 99 -3.83 16.19 1.57
CA LYS A 99 -3.66 14.74 1.78
C LYS A 99 -2.34 14.19 1.24
N GLY A 100 -1.43 15.03 0.75
CA GLY A 100 -0.18 14.60 0.13
C GLY A 100 -0.34 13.89 -1.22
N ILE A 101 -1.53 13.70 -1.75
CA ILE A 101 -1.75 12.98 -3.01
C ILE A 101 -1.26 13.77 -4.22
N SER A 102 -1.30 15.10 -4.17
CA SER A 102 -0.86 15.94 -5.30
C SER A 102 0.64 15.88 -5.59
N LYS A 103 1.46 15.32 -4.69
CA LYS A 103 2.89 15.14 -4.98
C LYS A 103 3.15 13.92 -5.85
N ILE A 104 2.30 12.88 -5.75
CA ILE A 104 2.50 11.61 -6.47
C ILE A 104 1.56 11.46 -7.66
N CYS A 105 0.32 11.95 -7.58
CA CYS A 105 -0.58 12.01 -8.74
C CYS A 105 -0.28 13.24 -9.61
N TYR A 106 -0.42 13.07 -10.92
CA TYR A 106 -0.31 14.13 -11.92
C TYR A 106 -1.66 14.36 -12.63
N TRP A 107 -1.82 15.55 -13.21
CA TRP A 107 -3.02 15.98 -13.93
C TRP A 107 -2.61 16.68 -15.24
N GLU A 108 -3.58 16.89 -16.14
CA GLU A 108 -3.35 17.70 -17.34
C GLU A 108 -2.78 19.08 -16.97
N GLY A 109 -1.65 19.43 -17.59
CA GLY A 109 -0.89 20.66 -17.34
C GLY A 109 0.05 20.62 -16.12
N ASP A 110 0.36 19.45 -15.57
CA ASP A 110 1.35 19.28 -14.51
C ASP A 110 2.78 19.25 -15.09
N THR A 111 3.60 20.25 -14.75
CA THR A 111 4.97 20.36 -15.26
C THR A 111 5.92 19.28 -14.73
N ARG A 112 5.48 18.47 -13.75
CA ARG A 112 6.26 17.36 -13.15
C ARG A 112 5.66 16.01 -13.49
N GLU A 113 4.89 15.92 -14.57
CA GLU A 113 4.23 14.69 -14.99
C GLU A 113 5.21 13.52 -15.13
N ASP A 114 6.31 13.70 -15.86
CA ASP A 114 7.27 12.62 -16.13
C ASP A 114 7.94 12.09 -14.87
N GLU A 115 8.37 12.99 -13.97
CA GLU A 115 8.91 12.61 -12.67
C GLU A 115 7.89 11.80 -11.86
N LYS A 116 6.65 12.28 -11.77
CA LYS A 116 5.60 11.61 -11.00
C LYS A 116 5.23 10.26 -11.60
N ARG A 117 5.17 10.16 -12.92
CA ARG A 117 4.92 8.91 -13.65
C ARG A 117 6.00 7.89 -13.32
N TYR A 118 7.26 8.31 -13.39
CA TYR A 118 8.41 7.47 -13.06
C TYR A 118 8.41 7.04 -11.58
N VAL A 119 8.13 7.96 -10.65
CA VAL A 119 7.99 7.65 -9.21
C VAL A 119 6.86 6.65 -8.96
N LEU A 120 5.72 6.81 -9.63
CA LEU A 120 4.58 5.89 -9.54
C LEU A 120 4.96 4.47 -10.00
N GLU A 121 5.71 4.36 -11.09
CA GLU A 121 6.17 3.06 -11.60
C GLU A 121 7.15 2.37 -10.66
N ILE A 122 8.11 3.11 -10.09
CA ILE A 122 9.03 2.55 -9.08
C ILE A 122 8.26 2.14 -7.83
N ASN A 123 7.31 2.98 -7.39
CA ASN A 123 6.49 2.70 -6.22
C ASN A 123 5.67 1.42 -6.38
N ASP A 124 5.03 1.21 -7.53
CA ASP A 124 4.28 -0.01 -7.81
C ASP A 124 5.18 -1.26 -7.80
N LYS A 125 6.37 -1.18 -8.41
CA LYS A 125 7.36 -2.27 -8.37
C LYS A 125 7.82 -2.56 -6.94
N PHE A 126 8.11 -1.51 -6.16
CA PHE A 126 8.53 -1.63 -4.77
C PHE A 126 7.42 -2.24 -3.90
N ARG A 127 6.19 -1.78 -4.07
CA ARG A 127 5.00 -2.29 -3.39
C ARG A 127 4.78 -3.78 -3.67
N LYS A 128 4.81 -4.19 -4.93
CA LYS A 128 4.67 -5.60 -5.33
C LYS A 128 5.77 -6.46 -4.74
N PHE A 129 7.01 -5.98 -4.74
CA PHE A 129 8.11 -6.64 -4.06
C PHE A 129 7.85 -6.79 -2.55
N CYS A 130 7.37 -5.74 -1.87
CA CYS A 130 7.02 -5.82 -0.45
C CYS A 130 5.93 -6.86 -0.17
N MET A 131 4.94 -6.98 -1.04
CA MET A 131 3.90 -8.02 -0.95
C MET A 131 4.48 -9.44 -1.11
N GLU A 132 5.37 -9.63 -2.09
CA GLU A 132 6.06 -10.91 -2.31
C GLU A 132 6.95 -11.27 -1.11
N LYS A 133 7.69 -10.29 -0.59
CA LYS A 133 8.56 -10.42 0.59
C LYS A 133 7.75 -10.84 1.81
N LYS A 134 6.60 -10.19 2.06
CA LYS A 134 5.67 -10.55 3.15
C LYS A 134 5.35 -12.05 3.17
N GLN A 135 4.95 -12.57 2.02
CA GLN A 135 4.52 -13.96 1.91
C GLN A 135 5.67 -14.91 2.23
N LYS A 136 6.88 -14.60 1.75
CA LYS A 136 8.11 -15.35 2.04
C LYS A 136 8.58 -15.22 3.49
N GLU A 137 8.22 -14.16 4.21
CA GLU A 137 8.52 -14.02 5.65
C GLU A 137 7.55 -14.81 6.52
N THR A 138 6.25 -14.78 6.20
CA THR A 138 5.20 -15.39 7.03
C THR A 138 5.15 -16.92 6.95
N THR A 139 5.71 -17.52 5.89
CA THR A 139 5.56 -18.96 5.60
C THR A 139 6.77 -19.82 5.96
N PHE A 140 7.90 -19.24 6.40
CA PHE A 140 9.16 -19.97 6.39
C PHE A 140 9.81 -20.17 7.77
N THR A 141 10.01 -21.43 8.14
CA THR A 141 11.13 -21.85 8.99
C THR A 141 12.26 -22.24 8.04
N LEU A 142 13.07 -21.28 7.58
CA LEU A 142 14.06 -21.52 6.53
C LEU A 142 15.13 -22.53 7.01
N TYR A 143 15.26 -23.66 6.32
CA TYR A 143 16.48 -24.45 6.42
C TYR A 143 17.64 -23.62 5.84
N PHE A 144 18.88 -23.89 6.26
CA PHE A 144 20.04 -23.04 5.92
C PHE A 144 20.15 -22.72 4.41
N LYS A 145 19.88 -23.69 3.52
CA LYS A 145 19.92 -23.48 2.07
C LYS A 145 18.85 -22.50 1.59
N GLU A 146 17.61 -22.69 2.01
CA GLU A 146 16.48 -21.82 1.66
C GLU A 146 16.70 -20.40 2.21
N CYS A 147 17.35 -20.28 3.38
CA CYS A 147 17.72 -19.00 3.95
C CYS A 147 18.73 -18.24 3.08
N MET A 148 19.74 -18.93 2.55
CA MET A 148 20.70 -18.33 1.63
C MET A 148 20.04 -17.91 0.32
N GLU A 149 19.16 -18.74 -0.26
CA GLU A 149 18.39 -18.42 -1.47
C GLU A 149 17.49 -17.20 -1.27
N TYR A 150 16.87 -17.06 -0.09
CA TYR A 150 16.09 -15.90 0.28
C TYR A 150 16.93 -14.62 0.33
N LEU A 151 18.09 -14.66 0.99
CA LEU A 151 18.99 -13.51 1.09
C LEU A 151 19.49 -13.09 -0.30
N GLU A 152 19.85 -14.04 -1.16
CA GLU A 152 20.27 -13.77 -2.54
C GLU A 152 19.14 -13.13 -3.36
N TRP A 153 17.90 -13.63 -3.22
CA TRP A 153 16.73 -13.04 -3.86
C TRP A 153 16.48 -11.60 -3.40
N VAL A 154 16.55 -11.32 -2.10
CA VAL A 154 16.40 -9.96 -1.54
C VAL A 154 17.47 -9.03 -2.12
N GLU A 155 18.73 -9.46 -2.12
CA GLU A 155 19.86 -8.66 -2.62
C GLU A 155 19.73 -8.41 -4.14
N GLY A 156 19.30 -9.41 -4.90
CA GLY A 156 18.98 -9.26 -6.32
C GLY A 156 17.89 -8.22 -6.55
N LYS A 157 16.84 -8.22 -5.75
CA LYS A 157 15.76 -7.21 -5.83
C LYS A 157 16.26 -5.82 -5.46
N LYS A 158 17.11 -5.66 -4.45
CA LYS A 158 17.76 -4.38 -4.12
C LYS A 158 18.55 -3.83 -5.31
N LYS A 159 19.38 -4.66 -5.95
CA LYS A 159 20.13 -4.28 -7.16
C LYS A 159 19.23 -3.83 -8.30
N VAL A 160 18.08 -4.49 -8.51
CA VAL A 160 17.09 -4.05 -9.50
C VAL A 160 16.58 -2.64 -9.17
N PHE A 161 16.29 -2.34 -7.90
CA PHE A 161 15.89 -0.98 -7.50
C PHE A 161 17.02 0.04 -7.64
N GLN A 162 18.29 -0.32 -7.38
CA GLN A 162 19.43 0.57 -7.70
C GLN A 162 19.52 0.87 -9.19
N SER A 163 19.33 -0.14 -10.05
CA SER A 163 19.40 0.06 -11.50
C SER A 163 18.22 0.91 -12.00
N LEU A 164 17.05 0.75 -11.39
CA LEU A 164 15.88 1.55 -11.71
C LEU A 164 16.05 2.98 -11.25
N ASP A 165 16.47 3.22 -10.00
CA ASP A 165 16.67 4.54 -9.37
C ASP A 165 18.08 4.61 -8.77
N PRO A 166 19.10 5.01 -9.56
CA PRO A 166 20.47 5.07 -9.11
C PRO A 166 20.63 5.94 -7.87
N GLY A 167 21.24 5.37 -6.83
CA GLY A 167 21.39 6.04 -5.52
C GLY A 167 20.06 6.26 -4.77
N TYR A 168 18.97 5.65 -5.23
CA TYR A 168 17.62 5.80 -4.70
C TYR A 168 17.17 7.27 -4.61
N MET A 169 17.52 8.09 -5.60
CA MET A 169 17.29 9.54 -5.58
C MET A 169 15.80 9.89 -5.50
N TYR A 170 14.99 9.23 -6.32
CA TYR A 170 13.55 9.48 -6.34
C TYR A 170 12.87 8.83 -5.15
N ILE A 171 13.22 7.59 -4.79
CA ILE A 171 12.70 6.92 -3.59
C ILE A 171 12.97 7.77 -2.33
N LYS A 172 14.16 8.36 -2.22
CA LYS A 172 14.52 9.28 -1.12
C LYS A 172 13.65 10.54 -1.11
N SER A 173 13.50 11.18 -2.28
CA SER A 173 12.74 12.42 -2.42
C SER A 173 11.24 12.24 -2.17
N PHE A 174 10.75 11.02 -2.36
CA PHE A 174 9.35 10.61 -2.19
C PHE A 174 9.17 9.61 -1.04
N LYS A 175 10.07 9.61 -0.05
CA LYS A 175 10.15 8.55 0.99
C LYS A 175 8.84 8.24 1.69
N GLU A 176 7.95 9.23 1.88
CA GLU A 176 6.64 9.01 2.51
C GLU A 176 5.76 8.00 1.75
N TYR A 177 5.90 7.91 0.42
CA TYR A 177 5.15 6.99 -0.45
C TYR A 177 5.76 5.59 -0.48
N PHE A 178 7.03 5.45 -0.06
CA PHE A 178 7.76 4.18 0.00
C PHE A 178 7.79 3.58 1.40
N ASN A 179 7.14 4.19 2.38
CA ASN A 179 7.05 3.67 3.74
C ASN A 179 5.89 2.67 3.85
N ILE A 180 6.10 1.44 3.36
CA ILE A 180 5.06 0.40 3.33
C ILE A 180 4.98 -0.31 4.67
N ARG A 181 6.10 -0.90 5.12
CA ARG A 181 6.22 -1.59 6.41
C ARG A 181 7.63 -1.43 7.00
N TYR A 182 7.82 -1.78 8.27
CA TYR A 182 9.12 -1.65 8.96
C TYR A 182 10.29 -2.33 8.20
N ASN A 183 10.05 -3.53 7.66
CA ASN A 183 11.03 -4.34 6.94
C ASN A 183 10.91 -4.19 5.40
N CYS A 184 10.17 -3.19 4.93
CA CYS A 184 10.01 -2.88 3.52
C CYS A 184 9.71 -1.39 3.35
N ASN A 185 10.76 -0.58 3.44
CA ASN A 185 10.75 0.87 3.30
C ASN A 185 12.11 1.39 2.80
N TYR A 186 12.23 2.71 2.63
CA TYR A 186 13.48 3.34 2.18
C TYR A 186 14.69 3.08 3.11
N PRO A 187 14.60 3.26 4.45
CA PRO A 187 15.67 2.85 5.36
C PRO A 187 16.13 1.40 5.20
N TRP A 188 15.18 0.48 5.01
CA TRP A 188 15.48 -0.94 4.78
C TRP A 188 16.23 -1.19 3.46
N LEU A 189 15.89 -0.46 2.39
CA LEU A 189 16.62 -0.53 1.12
C LEU A 189 18.10 -0.16 1.29
N LEU A 190 18.38 0.88 2.09
CA LEU A 190 19.75 1.33 2.39
C LEU A 190 20.53 0.40 3.32
N ASN A 191 19.83 -0.44 4.08
CA ASN A 191 20.47 -1.30 5.06
C ASN A 191 21.30 -2.40 4.38
N THR A 192 22.57 -2.50 4.75
CA THR A 192 23.50 -3.55 4.26
C THR A 192 23.46 -4.80 5.13
N ALA A 193 22.81 -4.76 6.29
CA ALA A 193 22.62 -5.94 7.13
C ALA A 193 21.74 -6.97 6.41
N PRO A 194 21.98 -8.28 6.62
CA PRO A 194 21.12 -9.32 6.09
C PRO A 194 19.69 -9.14 6.62
N ASP A 195 18.71 -9.43 5.76
CA ASP A 195 17.30 -9.30 6.13
C ASP A 195 16.88 -10.27 7.24
N VAL A 196 17.52 -11.44 7.28
CA VAL A 196 17.35 -12.48 8.29
C VAL A 196 18.69 -13.12 8.65
N SER A 197 18.80 -13.72 9.83
CA SER A 197 19.97 -14.48 10.26
C SER A 197 19.84 -15.96 9.92
N CYS A 198 20.76 -16.50 9.11
CA CYS A 198 20.78 -17.91 8.73
C CYS A 198 21.69 -18.72 9.68
N SER A 199 21.11 -19.59 10.52
CA SER A 199 21.89 -20.50 11.38
C SER A 199 21.81 -21.95 10.90
N LYS A 200 22.96 -22.63 10.76
CA LYS A 200 23.00 -24.10 10.60
C LYS A 200 22.70 -24.75 11.95
N LEU A 201 21.67 -25.59 12.03
CA LEU A 201 21.52 -26.50 13.17
C LEU A 201 22.65 -27.54 13.11
N THR A 202 23.64 -27.43 14.01
CA THR A 202 24.79 -28.35 14.10
C THR A 202 24.45 -29.71 14.73
N LYS A 203 23.17 -29.95 15.08
CA LYS A 203 22.71 -31.23 15.62
C LYS A 203 21.51 -31.74 14.84
N VAL A 204 21.78 -32.52 13.79
CA VAL A 204 20.88 -33.64 13.48
C VAL A 204 20.98 -34.56 14.70
N LYS A 205 20.07 -34.44 15.67
CA LYS A 205 19.75 -35.63 16.48
C LYS A 205 19.30 -36.64 15.45
N ALA A 206 20.15 -37.62 15.14
CA ALA A 206 19.73 -38.77 14.37
C ALA A 206 18.42 -39.22 15.00
N ARG A 207 17.30 -39.08 14.28
CA ARG A 207 16.11 -39.86 14.62
C ARG A 207 16.60 -41.29 14.46
N GLU A 208 16.87 -41.95 15.59
CA GLU A 208 17.05 -43.39 15.62
C GLU A 208 15.91 -43.96 14.78
N LYS A 209 16.26 -44.57 13.64
CA LYS A 209 15.32 -45.42 12.93
C LYS A 209 14.91 -46.46 13.96
N VAL A 210 13.64 -46.43 14.37
CA VAL A 210 13.06 -47.50 15.18
C VAL A 210 13.26 -48.78 14.39
N ILE A 211 14.23 -49.58 14.82
CA ILE A 211 14.40 -50.94 14.34
C ILE A 211 13.15 -51.69 14.83
N PRO A 212 12.30 -52.24 13.94
CA PRO A 212 11.16 -53.03 14.38
C PRO A 212 11.71 -54.29 15.03
N GLY A 213 11.56 -54.43 16.35
CA GLY A 213 11.97 -55.67 17.02
C GLY A 213 12.30 -55.61 18.51
N LYS A 214 12.39 -54.45 19.17
CA LYS A 214 12.54 -54.43 20.63
C LYS A 214 11.17 -54.41 21.30
N LYS A 215 10.81 -55.59 21.85
CA LYS A 215 9.66 -55.77 22.75
C LYS A 215 9.75 -54.77 23.91
N VAL A 216 8.62 -54.14 24.15
CA VAL A 216 8.32 -53.30 25.31
C VAL A 216 8.15 -54.24 26.50
N ASP A 217 8.94 -54.03 27.55
CA ASP A 217 8.53 -54.44 28.90
C ASP A 217 8.22 -53.17 29.68
N ASP A 218 6.93 -53.03 29.97
CA ASP A 218 6.38 -52.04 30.87
C ASP A 218 6.85 -52.33 32.31
N MET A 219 7.23 -51.29 33.05
CA MET A 219 6.37 -50.81 34.14
C MET A 219 6.99 -49.63 34.89
N GLN A 220 6.20 -48.56 34.86
CA GLN A 220 6.17 -47.45 35.81
C GLN A 220 6.42 -47.85 37.27
N LYS A 221 7.05 -46.95 38.04
CA LYS A 221 6.46 -46.48 39.30
C LYS A 221 7.03 -45.14 39.78
N ALA A 222 6.16 -44.14 39.62
CA ALA A 222 5.79 -43.05 40.53
C ALA A 222 6.82 -42.43 41.49
N SER A 223 6.89 -41.11 41.38
CA SER A 223 7.35 -40.12 42.36
C SER A 223 6.90 -40.39 43.80
N HIS A 224 7.80 -40.17 44.76
CA HIS A 224 7.45 -39.65 46.09
C HIS A 224 8.52 -38.67 46.58
N ARG A 225 8.14 -37.38 46.62
CA ARG A 225 8.79 -36.34 47.43
C ARG A 225 8.57 -36.67 48.91
N LYS A 226 9.64 -36.82 49.68
CA LYS A 226 9.58 -36.63 51.15
C LYS A 226 10.23 -35.28 51.48
N LYS A 227 9.41 -34.37 52.03
CA LYS A 227 9.85 -33.17 52.75
C LYS A 227 10.44 -33.63 54.08
N ASN A 228 11.67 -33.21 54.38
CA ASN A 228 12.16 -33.14 55.76
C ASN A 228 11.68 -31.81 56.36
N SER A 229 10.93 -31.87 57.45
CA SER A 229 10.85 -30.80 58.44
C SER A 229 11.15 -31.39 59.81
N TYR A 230 12.09 -30.75 60.50
CA TYR A 230 12.56 -31.01 61.85
C TYR A 230 11.47 -30.90 62.92
N ILE A 231 11.76 -31.49 64.08
CA ILE A 231 11.45 -31.17 65.50
C ILE A 231 11.55 -32.53 66.23
N LEU A 232 12.48 -32.80 67.16
CA LEU A 232 13.40 -32.01 67.98
C LEU A 232 14.85 -32.50 67.82
#